data_AF-A0A7Y7B990-F1
#
_entry.id   AF-A0A7Y7B990-F1
#
_cell.length_a   1.000
_cell.length_b   1.000
_cell.length_c   1.000
_cell.angle_alpha   90.00
_cell.angle_beta   90.00
_cell.angle_gamma   90.00
#
_symmetry.space_group_name_H-M   'P 1'
#
loop_
_entity.id
_entity.type
_entity.pdbx_description
1 polymer ?
#
loop_
_entity_poly.entity_id
_entity_poly.type
_entity_poly.pdbx_seq_one_letter_code
_entity_poly.pdbx_strand_id
1 'polypeptide(L)'
;MALLNPAGRRIALVSRDEELDSLLACRRIAAHLDELTPVHGLSEPPDVALVCDDEAATEELLERDVPVVHLSSAHRITPPPCPAGRALRRLHRPGWLPGPWPERHGIRATGALAPARLSRKRQRSGTLMLLSLWDVAEHEAEAFAAGPLRALVRAAVHRTGHCEVVCDTRLPAARAALDGIGSVRATRAADVDVDALHADAEVFLAAPVLGTLALAQARRAPLVFLPPLGPVQRDLCERVTRTVPVPVVTDPGDPSVWAPPAGDGPWRTLDPALDDLRGAQRVARSLRQLSLAPL
;
A
#
# COMPACT_ATOMS: atom_id res chain seq x y z
N MET A 1 -36.77 26.67 -7.03
CA MET A 1 -35.50 27.27 -6.57
C MET A 1 -34.45 26.18 -6.51
N ALA A 2 -33.76 25.95 -7.62
CA ALA A 2 -32.58 25.09 -7.64
C ALA A 2 -31.50 25.79 -6.80
N LEU A 3 -31.18 25.22 -5.63
CA LEU A 3 -29.99 25.60 -4.89
C LEU A 3 -28.81 25.27 -5.79
N LEU A 4 -28.19 26.31 -6.33
CA LEU A 4 -26.86 26.25 -6.92
C LEU A 4 -25.97 25.50 -5.94
N ASN A 5 -25.58 24.28 -6.30
CA ASN A 5 -24.61 23.52 -5.54
C ASN A 5 -23.30 24.33 -5.65
N PRO A 6 -22.84 25.01 -4.58
CA PRO A 6 -21.59 25.75 -4.65
C PRO A 6 -20.51 24.74 -5.02
N ALA A 7 -19.62 25.11 -5.94
CA ALA A 7 -18.55 24.24 -6.45
C ALA A 7 -17.98 23.36 -5.33
N GLY A 8 -18.09 22.05 -5.47
CA GLY A 8 -17.71 21.11 -4.42
C GLY A 8 -16.28 21.39 -3.96
N ARG A 9 -16.04 21.30 -2.64
CA ARG A 9 -14.71 21.56 -2.08
C ARG A 9 -13.66 20.71 -2.78
N ARG A 10 -12.54 21.33 -3.10
CA ARG A 10 -11.47 20.78 -3.91
C ARG A 10 -10.39 20.18 -3.02
N ILE A 11 -9.91 19.01 -3.40
CA ILE A 11 -8.82 18.34 -2.69
C ILE A 11 -7.69 18.02 -3.65
N ALA A 12 -6.46 18.36 -3.26
CA ALA A 12 -5.27 17.79 -3.90
C ALA A 12 -4.94 16.44 -3.27
N LEU A 13 -4.76 15.43 -4.11
CA LEU A 13 -4.26 14.12 -3.72
C LEU A 13 -2.86 13.97 -4.28
N VAL A 14 -1.87 13.94 -3.40
CA VAL A 14 -0.47 13.80 -3.78
C VAL A 14 0.08 12.52 -3.15
N SER A 15 0.66 11.68 -3.99
CA SER A 15 1.37 10.47 -3.59
C SER A 15 2.65 10.35 -4.39
N ARG A 16 3.69 9.82 -3.76
CA ARG A 16 4.80 9.22 -4.50
C ARG A 16 4.34 8.00 -5.30
N ASP A 17 4.11 8.17 -6.60
CA ASP A 17 3.64 7.10 -7.51
C ASP A 17 4.63 5.94 -7.70
N GLU A 18 5.84 6.10 -7.17
CA GLU A 18 6.91 5.10 -7.17
C GLU A 18 7.01 4.35 -5.83
N GLU A 19 6.31 4.78 -4.79
CA GLU A 19 6.30 4.13 -3.47
C GLU A 19 4.95 3.43 -3.28
N LEU A 20 4.94 2.08 -3.30
CA LEU A 20 3.71 1.29 -3.29
C LEU A 20 2.75 1.64 -2.13
N ASP A 21 3.28 1.81 -0.92
CA ASP A 21 2.49 2.13 0.26
C ASP A 21 1.78 3.48 0.13
N SER A 22 2.48 4.49 -0.41
CA SER A 22 1.97 5.84 -0.63
C SER A 22 0.81 5.83 -1.62
N LEU A 23 1.00 5.15 -2.76
CA LEU A 23 -0.03 4.99 -3.78
C LEU A 23 -1.27 4.28 -3.24
N LEU A 24 -1.10 3.15 -2.53
CA LEU A 24 -2.22 2.38 -1.98
C LEU A 24 -2.96 3.16 -0.89
N ALA A 25 -2.23 3.85 -0.01
CA ALA A 25 -2.82 4.69 1.02
C ALA A 25 -3.68 5.80 0.42
N CYS A 26 -3.12 6.53 -0.55
CA CYS A 26 -3.82 7.62 -1.24
C CYS A 26 -5.13 7.14 -1.88
N ARG A 27 -5.09 6.04 -2.65
CA ARG A 27 -6.27 5.46 -3.31
C ARG A 27 -7.35 5.01 -2.33
N ARG A 28 -6.96 4.35 -1.24
CA ARG A 28 -7.90 3.85 -0.22
C ARG A 28 -8.57 4.99 0.55
N ILE A 29 -7.84 6.07 0.80
CA ILE A 29 -8.40 7.28 1.42
C ILE A 29 -9.31 8.00 0.44
N ALA A 30 -8.91 8.11 -0.83
CA ALA A 30 -9.68 8.75 -1.89
C ALA A 30 -11.07 8.12 -2.06
N ALA A 31 -11.17 6.80 -1.89
CA ALA A 31 -12.44 6.06 -1.93
C ALA A 31 -13.44 6.40 -0.81
N HIS A 32 -13.09 7.29 0.13
CA HIS A 32 -13.94 7.72 1.25
C HIS A 32 -14.18 9.23 1.30
N LEU A 33 -13.84 9.95 0.22
CA LEU A 33 -13.90 11.41 0.22
C LEU A 33 -15.26 11.99 -0.19
N ASP A 34 -16.09 11.26 -0.95
CA ASP A 34 -17.46 11.46 -1.48
C ASP A 34 -17.97 12.91 -1.73
N GLU A 35 -17.69 13.84 -0.84
CA GLU A 35 -18.02 15.27 -0.85
C GLU A 35 -16.87 16.18 -1.37
N LEU A 36 -15.64 15.67 -1.45
CA LEU A 36 -14.48 16.42 -1.98
C LEU A 36 -14.18 16.04 -3.42
N THR A 37 -13.97 17.04 -4.27
CA THR A 37 -13.64 16.87 -5.68
C THR A 37 -12.11 16.85 -5.85
N PRO A 38 -11.51 15.72 -6.26
CA PRO A 38 -10.09 15.65 -6.56
C PRO A 38 -9.74 16.62 -7.68
N VAL A 39 -8.67 17.39 -7.49
CA VAL A 39 -8.13 18.26 -8.54
C VAL A 39 -6.74 17.82 -8.94
N HIS A 40 -6.49 17.86 -10.25
CA HIS A 40 -5.20 17.57 -10.85
C HIS A 40 -4.56 18.89 -11.29
N GLY A 41 -3.34 19.15 -10.82
CA GLY A 41 -2.63 20.41 -11.07
C GLY A 41 -2.99 21.54 -10.09
N LEU A 42 -2.10 22.54 -9.99
CA LEU A 42 -2.16 23.63 -9.01
C LEU A 42 -2.48 25.00 -9.66
N SER A 43 -3.25 25.02 -10.75
CA SER A 43 -3.63 26.29 -11.42
C SER A 43 -4.45 27.20 -10.50
N GLU A 44 -5.24 26.60 -9.61
CA GLU A 44 -5.91 27.26 -8.49
C GLU A 44 -5.67 26.41 -7.23
N PRO A 45 -5.48 27.03 -6.05
CA PRO A 45 -5.18 26.30 -4.83
C PRO A 45 -6.37 25.42 -4.39
N PRO A 46 -6.13 24.16 -3.99
CA PRO A 46 -7.16 23.31 -3.40
C PRO A 46 -7.55 23.81 -2.00
N ASP A 47 -8.75 23.44 -1.52
CA ASP A 47 -9.21 23.79 -0.16
C ASP A 47 -8.47 22.99 0.92
N VAL A 48 -7.98 21.81 0.56
CA VAL A 48 -7.23 20.91 1.44
C VAL A 48 -6.35 19.98 0.59
N ALA A 49 -5.27 19.45 1.17
CA ALA A 49 -4.46 18.43 0.52
C ALA A 49 -4.25 17.20 1.41
N LEU A 50 -4.26 16.02 0.77
CA LEU A 50 -3.66 14.80 1.29
C LEU A 50 -2.31 14.61 0.60
N VAL A 51 -1.24 14.50 1.39
CA VAL A 51 0.09 14.19 0.86
C VAL A 51 0.60 12.91 1.51
N CYS A 52 0.85 11.88 0.71
CA CYS A 52 1.38 10.59 1.16
C CYS A 52 2.89 10.54 0.88
N ASP A 53 3.69 10.53 1.95
CA ASP A 53 5.14 10.37 1.96
C ASP A 53 5.97 11.37 1.11
N ASP A 54 5.37 12.45 0.60
CA ASP A 54 6.07 13.50 -0.15
C ASP A 54 6.27 14.77 0.70
N GLU A 55 7.45 14.91 1.31
CA GLU A 55 7.77 16.07 2.14
C GLU A 55 7.88 17.36 1.32
N ALA A 56 8.42 17.31 0.10
CA ALA A 56 8.58 18.49 -0.74
C ALA A 56 7.22 19.05 -1.18
N ALA A 57 6.30 18.18 -1.62
CA ALA A 57 4.95 18.61 -1.95
C ALA A 57 4.19 19.14 -0.72
N THR A 58 4.46 18.58 0.47
CA THR A 58 3.90 19.10 1.72
C THR A 58 4.36 20.53 1.97
N GLU A 59 5.66 20.81 1.84
CA GLU A 59 6.23 22.15 2.02
C GLU A 59 5.67 23.14 0.99
N GLU A 60 5.65 22.78 -0.29
CA GLU A 60 5.12 23.62 -1.36
C GLU A 60 3.64 24.00 -1.14
N LEU A 61 2.81 23.05 -0.69
CA LEU A 61 1.39 23.32 -0.41
C LEU A 61 1.21 24.21 0.81
N LEU A 62 2.02 24.04 1.85
CA LEU A 62 2.00 24.90 3.04
C LEU A 62 2.47 26.33 2.72
N GLU A 63 3.45 26.50 1.83
CA GLU A 63 3.88 27.82 1.34
C GLU A 63 2.77 28.56 0.58
N ARG A 64 1.83 27.81 -0.02
CA ARG A 64 0.64 28.34 -0.70
C ARG A 64 -0.58 28.46 0.22
N ASP A 65 -0.38 28.38 1.53
CA ASP A 65 -1.43 28.42 2.57
C ASP A 65 -2.53 27.34 2.40
N VAL A 66 -2.20 26.22 1.76
CA VAL A 66 -3.11 25.07 1.65
C VAL A 66 -3.03 24.23 2.94
N PRO A 67 -4.17 23.95 3.60
CA PRO A 67 -4.19 23.03 4.73
C PRO A 67 -3.83 21.60 4.31
N VAL A 68 -2.84 20.99 4.97
CA VAL A 68 -2.31 19.68 4.57
C VAL A 68 -2.50 18.63 5.65
N VAL A 69 -2.99 17.45 5.27
CA VAL A 69 -2.81 16.21 6.01
C VAL A 69 -1.65 15.46 5.39
N HIS A 70 -0.52 15.41 6.10
CA HIS A 70 0.64 14.62 5.70
C HIS A 70 0.53 13.23 6.33
N LEU A 71 0.48 12.20 5.49
CA LEU A 71 0.43 10.79 5.89
C LEU A 71 1.77 10.12 5.59
N SER A 72 2.43 9.65 6.65
CA SER A 72 3.52 8.68 6.51
C SER A 72 2.90 7.29 6.37
N SER A 73 2.87 6.75 5.16
CA SER A 73 2.13 5.51 4.85
C SER A 73 3.00 4.25 4.89
N ALA A 74 4.31 4.41 4.70
CA ALA A 74 5.27 3.32 4.68
C ALA A 74 5.83 2.99 6.06
N HIS A 75 6.25 1.74 6.23
CA HIS A 75 7.07 1.34 7.37
C HIS A 75 8.47 1.95 7.22
N ARG A 76 8.94 2.68 8.24
CA ARG A 76 10.27 3.30 8.23
C ARG A 76 10.97 3.03 9.56
N ILE A 77 12.23 2.59 9.48
CA ILE A 77 13.12 2.41 10.64
C ILE A 77 13.43 3.78 11.26
N THR A 78 13.73 4.76 10.40
CA THR A 78 14.01 6.14 10.78
C THR A 78 13.07 7.08 10.03
N PRO A 79 12.16 7.79 10.70
CA PRO A 79 11.32 8.78 10.02
C PRO A 79 12.15 10.00 9.57
N PRO A 80 11.82 10.61 8.41
CA PRO A 80 12.48 11.83 7.94
C PRO A 80 12.24 13.00 8.91
N PRO A 81 13.12 14.01 8.99
CA PRO A 81 12.91 15.20 9.83
C PRO A 81 11.57 15.89 9.51
N CYS A 82 10.97 16.54 10.50
CA CYS A 82 9.66 17.15 10.39
C CYS A 82 9.78 18.68 10.45
N PRO A 83 9.38 19.42 9.41
CA PRO A 83 9.13 20.85 9.54
C PRO A 83 8.02 21.09 10.57
N ALA A 84 8.18 22.09 11.44
CA ALA A 84 7.25 22.34 12.53
C ALA A 84 5.92 22.94 12.06
N GLY A 85 4.81 22.48 12.64
CA GLY A 85 3.71 23.35 13.08
C GLY A 85 2.51 23.59 12.14
N ARG A 86 2.56 23.29 10.84
CA ARG A 86 1.47 23.71 9.92
C ARG A 86 0.62 22.59 9.31
N ALA A 87 1.10 21.35 9.25
CA ALA A 87 0.34 20.21 8.70
C ALA A 87 -0.18 19.26 9.79
N LEU A 88 -1.38 18.70 9.59
CA LEU A 88 -1.89 17.58 10.38
C LEU A 88 -1.14 16.31 10.01
N ARG A 89 -0.37 15.74 10.95
CA ARG A 89 0.47 14.56 10.68
C ARG A 89 -0.21 13.27 11.10
N ARG A 90 -0.23 12.29 10.18
CA ARG A 90 -0.78 10.96 10.38
C ARG A 90 0.28 9.90 10.09
N LEU A 91 0.20 8.79 10.82
CA LEU A 91 1.06 7.62 10.62
C LEU A 91 0.20 6.39 10.36
N HIS A 92 0.48 5.68 9.27
CA HIS A 92 -0.03 4.34 9.03
C HIS A 92 0.63 3.38 10.03
N ARG A 93 -0.15 2.96 11.01
CA ARG A 93 0.30 2.08 12.09
C ARG A 93 -0.82 1.12 12.44
N PRO A 94 -0.81 -0.11 11.89
CA PRO A 94 -1.68 -1.17 12.35
C PRO A 94 -1.47 -1.44 13.83
N GLY A 95 -2.55 -1.53 14.62
CA GLY A 95 -2.42 -1.63 16.08
C GLY A 95 -1.88 -2.98 16.56
N TRP A 96 -1.95 -4.02 15.73
CA TRP A 96 -1.40 -5.34 16.00
C TRP A 96 0.10 -5.47 15.69
N LEU A 97 0.70 -4.56 14.90
CA LEU A 97 2.08 -4.69 14.47
C LEU A 97 3.03 -4.14 15.56
N PRO A 98 3.96 -4.96 16.10
CA PRO A 98 4.80 -4.58 17.21
C PRO A 98 5.75 -3.42 16.88
N GLY A 99 6.09 -2.64 17.92
CA GLY A 99 7.08 -1.57 17.84
C GLY A 99 8.52 -2.08 17.71
N PRO A 100 9.51 -1.17 17.72
CA PRO A 100 9.38 0.26 18.03
C PRO A 100 8.72 1.06 16.92
N TRP A 101 7.86 2.00 17.28
CA TRP A 101 7.28 2.97 16.37
C TRP A 101 7.91 4.34 16.62
N PRO A 102 8.07 5.19 15.60
CA PRO A 102 8.68 6.49 15.83
C PRO A 102 7.80 7.33 16.77
N GLU A 103 8.31 7.63 17.96
CA GLU A 103 7.67 8.51 18.93
C GLU A 103 7.89 9.95 18.49
N ARG A 104 6.82 10.63 18.08
CA ARG A 104 6.87 12.04 17.72
C ARG A 104 5.66 12.78 18.25
N HIS A 105 5.92 13.84 19.01
CA HIS A 105 4.87 14.77 19.42
C HIS A 105 4.13 15.31 18.19
N GLY A 106 2.81 15.32 18.25
CA GLY A 106 1.94 15.83 17.18
C GLY A 106 1.63 14.85 16.04
N ILE A 107 2.20 13.65 15.99
CA ILE A 107 1.83 12.63 14.99
C ILE A 107 0.73 11.71 15.55
N ARG A 108 -0.38 11.59 14.83
CA ARG A 108 -1.49 10.71 15.23
C ARG A 108 -1.54 9.44 14.39
N ALA A 109 -1.44 8.29 15.04
CA ALA A 109 -1.64 6.99 14.40
C ALA A 109 -3.07 6.87 13.82
N THR A 110 -3.18 6.27 12.64
CA THR A 110 -4.47 6.10 11.96
C THR A 110 -4.98 4.66 11.91
N GLY A 111 -4.23 3.64 12.35
CA GLY A 111 -4.64 2.22 12.18
C GLY A 111 -4.37 1.71 10.76
N ALA A 112 -4.84 0.51 10.42
CA ALA A 112 -4.69 -0.03 9.07
C ALA A 112 -5.51 0.74 8.03
N LEU A 113 -4.90 0.93 6.86
CA LEU A 113 -5.53 1.49 5.68
C LEU A 113 -6.10 0.35 4.81
N ALA A 114 -7.30 -0.09 5.15
CA ALA A 114 -8.00 -1.18 4.46
C ALA A 114 -8.54 -0.76 3.07
N PRO A 115 -8.68 -1.71 2.13
CA PRO A 115 -9.38 -1.46 0.86
C PRO A 115 -10.85 -1.10 1.10
N ALA A 116 -11.44 -0.28 0.23
CA ALA A 116 -12.85 0.08 0.31
C ALA A 116 -13.78 -1.16 0.21
N ARG A 117 -13.35 -2.19 -0.53
CA ARG A 117 -14.05 -3.48 -0.66
C ARG A 117 -13.28 -4.58 0.05
N LEU A 118 -13.90 -5.11 1.11
CA LEU A 118 -13.31 -6.16 1.96
C LEU A 118 -13.56 -7.59 1.41
N SER A 119 -14.57 -7.77 0.56
CA SER A 119 -14.90 -9.08 -0.01
C SER A 119 -13.91 -9.50 -1.10
N ARG A 120 -13.55 -10.78 -1.11
CA ARG A 120 -12.91 -11.44 -2.26
C ARG A 120 -13.97 -11.98 -3.21
N LYS A 121 -13.61 -12.22 -4.47
CA LYS A 121 -14.50 -12.95 -5.41
C LYS A 121 -14.68 -14.40 -4.96
N ARG A 122 -15.85 -14.96 -5.29
CA ARG A 122 -16.20 -16.36 -5.00
C ARG A 122 -15.40 -17.32 -5.86
N GLN A 123 -15.30 -17.02 -7.15
CA GLN A 123 -14.40 -17.69 -8.08
C GLN A 123 -13.17 -16.82 -8.23
N ARG A 124 -12.01 -17.42 -7.96
CA ARG A 124 -10.70 -16.80 -8.00
C ARG A 124 -9.81 -17.65 -8.86
N SER A 125 -8.82 -17.04 -9.48
CA SER A 125 -7.88 -17.75 -10.34
C SER A 125 -6.55 -17.02 -10.36
N GLY A 126 -5.50 -17.76 -10.69
CA GLY A 126 -4.17 -17.20 -10.91
C GLY A 126 -3.45 -16.71 -9.67
N THR A 127 -2.29 -16.14 -9.95
CA THR A 127 -1.41 -15.56 -8.94
C THR A 127 -1.31 -14.05 -9.13
N LEU A 128 -1.48 -13.30 -8.04
CA LEU A 128 -1.02 -11.91 -7.96
C LEU A 128 0.32 -11.88 -7.23
N MET A 129 1.33 -11.30 -7.88
CA MET A 129 2.62 -10.99 -7.30
C MET A 129 2.81 -9.48 -7.22
N LEU A 130 2.87 -8.94 -6.01
CA LEU A 130 2.98 -7.51 -5.77
C LEU A 130 4.39 -7.16 -5.28
N LEU A 131 5.18 -6.55 -6.17
CA LEU A 131 6.56 -6.17 -5.94
C LEU A 131 6.64 -4.72 -5.46
N SER A 132 7.47 -4.48 -4.45
CA SER A 132 7.96 -3.15 -4.11
C SER A 132 9.47 -3.18 -4.22
N LEU A 133 10.01 -2.35 -5.12
CA LEU A 133 11.45 -2.18 -5.33
C LEU A 133 11.90 -0.74 -5.05
N TRP A 134 11.00 0.07 -4.48
CA TRP A 134 11.29 1.40 -3.95
C TRP A 134 12.34 1.32 -2.85
N ASP A 135 13.35 2.19 -2.93
CA ASP A 135 14.47 2.25 -1.98
C ASP A 135 15.27 0.93 -1.83
N VAL A 136 15.12 0.00 -2.78
CA VAL A 136 15.92 -1.22 -2.87
C VAL A 136 17.18 -0.93 -3.69
N ALA A 137 18.32 -1.35 -3.16
CA ALA A 137 19.61 -1.19 -3.84
C ALA A 137 19.61 -1.89 -5.20
N GLU A 138 20.24 -1.27 -6.19
CA GLU A 138 20.16 -1.73 -7.58
C GLU A 138 20.64 -3.17 -7.78
N HIS A 139 21.80 -3.51 -7.25
CA HIS A 139 22.35 -4.86 -7.30
C HIS A 139 21.43 -5.91 -6.68
N GLU A 140 20.68 -5.57 -5.62
CA GLU A 140 19.74 -6.48 -4.96
C GLU A 140 18.48 -6.67 -5.80
N ALA A 141 17.93 -5.59 -6.36
CA ALA A 141 16.78 -5.65 -7.26
C ALA A 141 17.09 -6.42 -8.55
N GLU A 142 18.29 -6.22 -9.13
CA GLU A 142 18.75 -6.95 -10.32
C GLU A 142 18.96 -8.44 -10.03
N ALA A 143 19.60 -8.78 -8.92
CA ALA A 143 19.78 -10.17 -8.51
C ALA A 143 18.43 -10.87 -8.29
N PHE A 144 17.47 -10.19 -7.65
CA PHE A 144 16.12 -10.69 -7.49
C PHE A 144 15.40 -10.90 -8.83
N ALA A 145 15.48 -9.92 -9.73
CA ALA A 145 14.86 -10.01 -11.05
C ALA A 145 15.46 -11.14 -11.90
N ALA A 146 16.78 -11.26 -11.92
CA ALA A 146 17.50 -12.23 -12.75
C ALA A 146 17.28 -13.70 -12.34
N GLY A 147 17.05 -13.96 -11.04
CA GLY A 147 16.88 -15.32 -10.52
C GLY A 147 15.51 -15.56 -9.89
N PRO A 148 15.31 -15.20 -8.61
CA PRO A 148 14.10 -15.51 -7.85
C PRO A 148 12.80 -15.13 -8.55
N LEU A 149 12.68 -13.91 -9.09
CA LEU A 149 11.45 -13.44 -9.75
C LEU A 149 11.05 -14.36 -10.92
N ARG A 150 11.99 -14.67 -11.81
CA ARG A 150 11.75 -15.52 -12.97
C ARG A 150 11.32 -16.92 -12.56
N ALA A 151 11.95 -17.50 -11.53
CA ALA A 151 11.61 -18.82 -11.01
C ALA A 151 10.22 -18.85 -10.38
N LEU A 152 9.89 -17.85 -9.56
CA LEU A 152 8.59 -17.72 -8.91
C LEU A 152 7.45 -17.54 -9.93
N VAL A 153 7.65 -16.70 -10.96
CA VAL A 153 6.60 -16.48 -11.97
C VAL A 153 6.38 -17.73 -12.83
N ARG A 154 7.43 -18.46 -13.19
CA ARG A 154 7.28 -19.76 -13.88
C ARG A 154 6.48 -20.76 -13.05
N ALA A 155 6.79 -20.86 -11.76
CA ALA A 155 6.06 -21.73 -10.84
C ALA A 155 4.59 -21.28 -10.71
N ALA A 156 4.34 -19.98 -10.57
CA ALA A 156 2.99 -19.41 -10.51
C ALA A 156 2.15 -19.75 -11.74
N VAL A 157 2.69 -19.55 -12.94
CA VAL A 157 2.01 -19.88 -14.21
C VAL A 157 1.76 -21.38 -14.31
N HIS A 158 2.75 -22.21 -13.96
CA HIS A 158 2.58 -23.67 -13.98
C HIS A 158 1.47 -24.14 -13.04
N ARG A 159 1.34 -23.53 -11.86
CA ARG A 159 0.40 -23.93 -10.81
C ARG A 159 -1.00 -23.37 -11.00
N THR A 160 -1.12 -22.13 -11.45
CA THR A 160 -2.38 -21.38 -11.44
C THR A 160 -2.83 -20.91 -12.84
N GLY A 161 -2.05 -21.22 -13.87
CA GLY A 161 -2.34 -20.92 -15.28
C GLY A 161 -2.00 -19.49 -15.72
N HIS A 162 -1.94 -18.53 -14.79
CA HIS A 162 -1.57 -17.15 -15.09
C HIS A 162 -0.97 -16.42 -13.89
N CYS A 163 -0.18 -15.38 -14.16
CA CYS A 163 0.45 -14.55 -13.15
C CYS A 163 0.37 -13.06 -13.50
N GLU A 164 -0.23 -12.25 -12.63
CA GLU A 164 -0.17 -10.79 -12.69
C GLU A 164 0.96 -10.31 -11.76
N VAL A 165 1.95 -9.64 -12.33
CA VAL A 165 3.07 -9.03 -11.62
C VAL A 165 2.87 -7.53 -11.60
N VAL A 166 2.73 -6.95 -10.42
CA VAL A 166 2.54 -5.50 -10.25
C VAL A 166 3.76 -4.94 -9.54
N CYS A 167 4.39 -3.91 -10.11
CA CYS A 167 5.58 -3.26 -9.54
C CYS A 167 5.35 -1.75 -9.33
N ASP A 168 5.87 -1.19 -8.25
CA ASP A 168 5.90 0.27 -8.05
C ASP A 168 6.99 0.96 -8.89
N THR A 169 8.18 0.35 -8.96
CA THR A 169 9.35 0.81 -9.70
C THR A 169 9.98 -0.32 -10.52
N ARG A 170 10.98 0.04 -11.33
CA ARG A 170 11.82 -0.91 -12.09
C ARG A 170 11.03 -1.90 -12.97
N LEU A 171 9.84 -1.49 -13.43
CA LEU A 171 9.01 -2.31 -14.33
C LEU A 171 9.74 -2.77 -15.60
N PRO A 172 10.61 -1.96 -16.25
CA PRO A 172 11.40 -2.45 -17.39
C PRO A 172 12.28 -3.65 -17.06
N ALA A 173 12.96 -3.65 -15.90
CA ALA A 173 13.79 -4.76 -15.46
C ALA A 173 12.96 -6.01 -15.16
N ALA A 174 11.81 -5.84 -14.50
CA ALA A 174 10.87 -6.95 -14.28
C ALA A 174 10.36 -7.54 -15.61
N ARG A 175 9.98 -6.69 -16.58
CA ARG A 175 9.54 -7.15 -17.91
C ARG A 175 10.65 -7.91 -18.64
N ALA A 176 11.88 -7.39 -18.64
CA ALA A 176 13.02 -8.07 -19.25
C ALA A 176 13.27 -9.44 -18.60
N ALA A 177 13.22 -9.53 -17.27
CA ALA A 177 13.39 -10.79 -16.54
C ALA A 177 12.28 -11.82 -16.84
N LEU A 178 11.08 -11.36 -17.19
CA LEU A 178 9.91 -12.19 -17.46
C LEU A 178 9.71 -12.49 -18.95
N ASP A 179 10.59 -11.97 -19.81
CA ASP A 179 10.52 -12.20 -21.24
C ASP A 179 10.55 -13.70 -21.58
N GLY A 180 9.72 -14.07 -22.56
CA GLY A 180 9.50 -15.45 -22.99
C GLY A 180 8.68 -16.33 -22.04
N ILE A 181 8.14 -15.82 -20.93
CA ILE A 181 7.18 -16.57 -20.09
C ILE A 181 5.75 -16.25 -20.53
N GLY A 182 5.05 -17.26 -21.05
CA GLY A 182 3.63 -17.13 -21.42
C GLY A 182 2.71 -16.94 -20.22
N SER A 183 1.53 -16.34 -20.45
CA SER A 183 0.48 -16.13 -19.42
C SER A 183 0.93 -15.26 -18.23
N VAL A 184 1.85 -14.33 -18.47
CA VAL A 184 2.31 -13.33 -17.50
C VAL A 184 1.93 -11.95 -17.98
N ARG A 185 1.44 -11.12 -17.06
CA ARG A 185 1.25 -9.69 -17.30
C ARG A 185 1.99 -8.90 -16.24
N ALA A 186 2.84 -7.98 -16.68
CA ALA A 186 3.61 -7.10 -15.79
C ALA A 186 3.18 -5.63 -15.94
N THR A 187 2.65 -5.05 -14.87
CA THR A 187 2.03 -3.71 -14.85
C THR A 187 2.63 -2.82 -13.75
N ARG A 188 2.53 -1.50 -13.94
CA ARG A 188 2.88 -0.54 -12.90
C ARG A 188 1.74 -0.47 -11.90
N ALA A 189 2.04 -0.41 -10.60
CA ALA A 189 1.05 -0.25 -9.55
C ALA A 189 0.15 0.99 -9.78
N ALA A 190 0.75 2.10 -10.26
CA ALA A 190 0.06 3.34 -10.59
C ALA A 190 -1.01 3.20 -11.71
N ASP A 191 -0.94 2.15 -12.53
CA ASP A 191 -1.80 1.99 -13.71
C ASP A 191 -2.92 0.96 -13.50
N VAL A 192 -2.96 0.27 -12.34
CA VAL A 192 -3.92 -0.82 -12.07
C VAL A 192 -4.58 -0.71 -10.71
N ASP A 193 -5.81 -1.22 -10.59
CA ASP A 193 -6.47 -1.40 -9.30
C ASP A 193 -5.96 -2.68 -8.61
N VAL A 194 -4.91 -2.51 -7.82
CA VAL A 194 -4.30 -3.59 -7.01
C VAL A 194 -5.31 -4.23 -6.05
N ASP A 195 -6.22 -3.44 -5.49
CA ASP A 195 -7.22 -3.96 -4.55
C ASP A 195 -8.22 -4.85 -5.31
N ALA A 196 -8.61 -4.52 -6.53
CA ALA A 196 -9.43 -5.40 -7.38
C ALA A 196 -8.66 -6.67 -7.80
N LEU A 197 -7.40 -6.54 -8.25
CA LEU A 197 -6.57 -7.68 -8.62
C LEU A 197 -6.42 -8.69 -7.46
N HIS A 198 -6.19 -8.21 -6.24
CA HIS A 198 -6.12 -9.06 -5.06
C HIS A 198 -7.46 -9.73 -4.72
N ALA A 199 -8.60 -9.11 -5.07
CA ALA A 199 -9.91 -9.72 -4.81
C ALA A 199 -10.15 -10.94 -5.71
N ASP A 200 -9.51 -10.94 -6.88
CA ASP A 200 -9.66 -11.92 -7.95
C ASP A 200 -8.62 -13.04 -7.86
N ALA A 201 -7.45 -12.75 -7.30
CA ALA A 201 -6.34 -13.69 -7.20
C ALA A 201 -6.65 -14.87 -6.27
N GLU A 202 -6.33 -16.07 -6.75
CA GLU A 202 -6.36 -17.29 -5.94
C GLU A 202 -5.19 -17.32 -4.96
N VAL A 203 -3.99 -17.04 -5.49
CA VAL A 203 -2.72 -17.01 -4.76
C VAL A 203 -2.17 -15.59 -4.70
N PHE A 204 -1.67 -15.16 -3.54
CA PHE A 204 -1.14 -13.82 -3.32
C PHE A 204 0.27 -13.86 -2.72
N LEU A 205 1.25 -13.41 -3.50
CA LEU A 205 2.63 -13.22 -3.08
C LEU A 205 2.93 -11.72 -3.08
N ALA A 206 3.56 -11.21 -2.03
CA ALA A 206 3.86 -9.78 -1.98
C ALA A 206 5.16 -9.45 -1.26
N ALA A 207 5.76 -8.33 -1.66
CA ALA A 207 6.83 -7.71 -0.90
C ALA A 207 6.34 -7.32 0.51
N PRO A 208 7.20 -7.43 1.55
CA PRO A 208 6.86 -6.98 2.89
C PRO A 208 6.78 -5.45 2.97
N VAL A 209 5.58 -4.90 2.76
CA VAL A 209 5.23 -3.48 2.90
C VAL A 209 3.87 -3.33 3.61
N LEU A 210 3.54 -2.17 4.18
CA LEU A 210 2.34 -2.05 5.02
C LEU A 210 1.04 -2.16 4.21
N GLY A 211 1.05 -1.68 2.97
CA GLY A 211 -0.09 -1.69 2.05
C GLY A 211 -0.50 -3.10 1.64
N THR A 212 0.46 -4.02 1.49
CA THR A 212 0.22 -5.45 1.18
C THR A 212 -0.33 -6.18 2.40
N LEU A 213 0.20 -5.87 3.59
CA LEU A 213 -0.28 -6.41 4.85
C LEU A 213 -1.71 -5.98 5.16
N ALA A 214 -2.00 -4.69 5.08
CA ALA A 214 -3.34 -4.15 5.28
C ALA A 214 -4.33 -4.77 4.28
N LEU A 215 -3.91 -5.00 3.04
CA LEU A 215 -4.74 -5.63 2.01
C LEU A 215 -5.08 -7.09 2.33
N ALA A 216 -4.08 -7.89 2.69
CA ALA A 216 -4.28 -9.29 3.04
C ALA A 216 -5.08 -9.43 4.34
N GLN A 217 -4.72 -8.67 5.38
CA GLN A 217 -5.36 -8.71 6.69
C GLN A 217 -6.83 -8.27 6.64
N ALA A 218 -7.15 -7.17 5.94
CA ALA A 218 -8.52 -6.68 5.82
C ALA A 218 -9.46 -7.66 5.11
N ARG A 219 -8.94 -8.48 4.21
CA ARG A 219 -9.71 -9.53 3.50
C ARG A 219 -9.58 -10.91 4.13
N ARG A 220 -8.85 -11.04 5.23
CA ARG A 220 -8.43 -12.32 5.82
C ARG A 220 -7.84 -13.27 4.76
N ALA A 221 -7.13 -12.73 3.78
CA ALA A 221 -6.61 -13.47 2.64
C ALA A 221 -5.26 -14.13 2.98
N PRO A 222 -5.01 -15.36 2.55
CA PRO A 222 -3.67 -15.96 2.60
C PRO A 222 -2.63 -15.04 1.94
N LEU A 223 -1.47 -14.90 2.56
CA LEU A 223 -0.34 -14.12 2.09
C LEU A 223 0.93 -14.96 2.24
N VAL A 224 1.75 -14.97 1.19
CA VAL A 224 3.13 -15.43 1.26
C VAL A 224 4.03 -14.24 0.96
N PHE A 225 5.01 -13.98 1.80
CA PHE A 225 6.00 -12.95 1.52
C PHE A 225 6.96 -13.41 0.43
N LEU A 226 7.25 -12.49 -0.49
CA LEU A 226 8.44 -12.56 -1.31
C LEU A 226 9.69 -12.38 -0.44
N PRO A 227 10.88 -12.81 -0.91
CA PRO A 227 12.13 -12.52 -0.20
C PRO A 227 12.22 -11.02 0.10
N PRO A 228 12.39 -10.61 1.37
CA PRO A 228 12.46 -9.19 1.72
C PRO A 228 13.71 -8.56 1.11
N LEU A 229 13.53 -7.47 0.37
CA LEU A 229 14.63 -6.73 -0.25
C LEU A 229 14.92 -5.43 0.51
N GLY A 230 16.19 -5.18 0.80
CA GLY A 230 16.62 -4.01 1.56
C GLY A 230 16.34 -4.11 3.07
N PRO A 231 16.78 -3.12 3.85
CA PRO A 231 16.65 -3.16 5.31
C PRO A 231 15.21 -2.96 5.79
N VAL A 232 14.43 -2.13 5.10
CA VAL A 232 13.05 -1.79 5.50
C VAL A 232 12.12 -2.99 5.40
N GLN A 233 12.15 -3.72 4.29
CA GLN A 233 11.32 -4.92 4.11
C GLN A 233 11.76 -6.04 5.06
N ARG A 234 13.07 -6.18 5.34
CA ARG A 234 13.59 -7.17 6.29
C ARG A 234 13.08 -6.90 7.71
N ASP A 235 13.17 -5.65 8.19
CA ASP A 235 12.64 -5.28 9.50
C ASP A 235 11.13 -5.48 9.59
N LEU A 236 10.36 -5.07 8.56
CA LEU A 236 8.92 -5.28 8.56
C LEU A 236 8.56 -6.78 8.54
N CYS A 237 9.22 -7.56 7.70
CA CYS A 237 9.05 -9.01 7.64
C CYS A 237 9.29 -9.64 9.01
N GLU A 238 10.41 -9.32 9.66
CA GLU A 238 10.76 -9.85 10.99
C GLU A 238 9.70 -9.51 12.05
N ARG A 239 9.20 -8.27 12.07
CA ARG A 239 8.16 -7.85 13.02
C ARG A 239 6.84 -8.56 12.80
N VAL A 240 6.44 -8.72 11.54
CA VAL A 240 5.22 -9.43 11.18
C VAL A 240 5.32 -10.89 11.58
N THR A 241 6.42 -11.58 11.25
CA THR A 241 6.56 -13.02 11.53
C THR A 241 6.61 -13.36 13.01
N ARG A 242 6.99 -12.43 13.89
CA ARG A 242 6.86 -12.57 15.35
C ARG A 242 5.41 -12.59 15.84
N THR A 243 4.47 -12.06 15.05
CA THR A 243 3.07 -11.85 15.47
C THR A 243 2.10 -12.74 14.69
N VAL A 244 2.39 -12.93 13.40
CA VAL A 244 1.55 -13.60 12.43
C VAL A 244 2.43 -14.57 11.65
N PRO A 245 2.09 -15.87 11.54
CA PRO A 245 2.92 -16.85 10.84
C PRO A 245 2.80 -16.72 9.31
N VAL A 246 3.22 -15.58 8.76
CA VAL A 246 3.30 -15.34 7.32
C VAL A 246 4.56 -16.03 6.79
N PRO A 247 4.45 -17.03 5.91
CA PRO A 247 5.61 -17.69 5.33
C PRO A 247 6.36 -16.74 4.37
N VAL A 248 7.67 -16.92 4.27
CA VAL A 248 8.53 -16.28 3.26
C VAL A 248 8.89 -17.33 2.22
N VAL A 249 8.74 -17.03 0.94
CA VAL A 249 9.10 -17.96 -0.12
C VAL A 249 10.63 -18.10 -0.21
N THR A 250 11.11 -19.31 0.05
CA THR A 250 12.53 -19.67 -0.10
C THR A 250 12.77 -20.63 -1.27
N ASP A 251 11.74 -21.40 -1.65
CA ASP A 251 11.78 -22.34 -2.77
C ASP A 251 10.49 -22.21 -3.60
N PRO A 252 10.56 -21.77 -4.88
CA PRO A 252 9.41 -21.76 -5.79
C PRO A 252 8.79 -23.14 -6.04
N GLY A 253 9.56 -24.22 -5.83
CA GLY A 253 9.11 -25.60 -5.97
C GLY A 253 8.20 -26.08 -4.84
N ASP A 254 8.24 -25.43 -3.68
CA ASP A 254 7.47 -25.82 -2.50
C ASP A 254 5.95 -25.71 -2.79
N PRO A 255 5.20 -26.83 -2.80
CA PRO A 255 3.76 -26.82 -2.99
C PRO A 255 3.00 -25.98 -1.94
N SER A 256 3.54 -25.80 -0.74
CA SER A 256 2.86 -25.07 0.35
C SER A 256 2.66 -23.59 0.05
N VAL A 257 3.53 -23.00 -0.79
CA VAL A 257 3.42 -21.61 -1.28
C VAL A 257 2.18 -21.41 -2.14
N TRP A 258 1.80 -22.44 -2.89
CA TRP A 258 0.75 -22.36 -3.93
C TRP A 258 -0.59 -22.92 -3.47
N ALA A 259 -0.63 -23.58 -2.31
CA ALA A 259 -1.83 -24.18 -1.73
C ALA A 259 -2.21 -23.43 -0.45
N PRO A 260 -2.88 -22.26 -0.57
CA PRO A 260 -3.22 -21.46 0.60
C PRO A 260 -4.10 -22.26 1.58
N PRO A 261 -3.86 -22.17 2.89
CA PRO A 261 -4.69 -22.86 3.88
C PRO A 261 -6.14 -22.40 3.79
N ALA A 262 -7.08 -23.33 3.92
CA ALA A 262 -8.49 -23.00 3.97
C ALA A 262 -8.81 -22.12 5.19
N GLY A 263 -9.61 -21.06 5.01
CA GLY A 263 -10.08 -20.16 6.07
C GLY A 263 -9.37 -18.80 6.11
N ASP A 264 -9.35 -18.17 7.27
CA ASP A 264 -8.90 -16.77 7.50
C ASP A 264 -7.37 -16.56 7.41
N GLY A 265 -6.65 -17.53 6.85
CA GLY A 265 -5.20 -17.48 6.69
C GLY A 265 -4.45 -17.29 8.01
N PRO A 266 -3.29 -16.61 8.00
CA PRO A 266 -2.48 -16.45 9.19
C PRO A 266 -3.08 -15.40 10.17
N TRP A 267 -4.10 -14.64 9.74
CA TRP A 267 -4.65 -13.50 10.47
C TRP A 267 -5.54 -13.86 11.67
N ARG A 268 -5.96 -15.12 11.77
CA ARG A 268 -6.81 -15.62 12.89
C ARG A 268 -6.20 -15.42 14.27
N THR A 269 -4.88 -15.24 14.35
CA THR A 269 -4.16 -15.01 15.60
C THR A 269 -4.28 -13.56 16.09
N LEU A 270 -4.72 -12.65 15.23
CA LEU A 270 -4.86 -11.23 15.57
C LEU A 270 -6.20 -10.97 16.26
N ASP A 271 -6.15 -10.30 17.41
CA ASP A 271 -7.33 -9.77 18.07
C ASP A 271 -8.01 -8.71 17.17
N PRO A 272 -9.27 -8.92 16.75
CA PRO A 272 -10.01 -7.94 15.96
C PRO A 272 -10.12 -6.55 16.60
N ALA A 273 -10.03 -6.44 17.92
CA ALA A 273 -10.09 -5.16 18.62
C ALA A 273 -8.81 -4.31 18.42
N LEU A 274 -7.69 -4.93 18.05
CA LEU A 274 -6.42 -4.24 17.83
C LEU A 274 -6.37 -3.49 16.49
N ASP A 275 -7.34 -3.68 15.58
CA ASP A 275 -7.37 -2.95 14.32
C ASP A 275 -8.79 -2.85 13.73
N ASP A 276 -9.38 -1.66 13.81
CA ASP A 276 -10.76 -1.43 13.37
C ASP A 276 -10.92 -1.33 11.84
N LEU A 277 -9.83 -1.45 11.06
CA LEU A 277 -9.79 -1.31 9.59
C LEU A 277 -10.30 0.05 9.07
N ARG A 278 -10.54 1.03 9.95
CA ARG A 278 -11.14 2.33 9.60
C ARG A 278 -10.10 3.42 9.36
N GLY A 279 -8.82 3.07 9.20
CA GLY A 279 -7.76 4.07 9.11
C GLY A 279 -7.94 5.02 7.94
N ALA A 280 -8.33 4.51 6.76
CA ALA A 280 -8.58 5.33 5.58
C ALA A 280 -9.76 6.31 5.81
N GLN A 281 -10.84 5.83 6.43
CA GLN A 281 -12.01 6.65 6.80
C GLN A 281 -11.66 7.75 7.81
N ARG A 282 -10.77 7.46 8.77
CA ARG A 282 -10.29 8.44 9.76
C ARG A 282 -9.50 9.57 9.12
N VAL A 283 -8.65 9.26 8.13
CA VAL A 283 -7.93 10.29 7.36
C VAL A 283 -8.91 11.09 6.51
N ALA A 284 -9.80 10.43 5.76
CA ALA A 284 -10.84 11.10 4.97
C ALA A 284 -11.73 12.04 5.81
N ARG A 285 -12.08 11.65 7.04
CA ARG A 285 -12.78 12.53 7.99
C ARG A 285 -11.94 13.75 8.37
N SER A 286 -10.65 13.57 8.60
CA SER A 286 -9.75 14.68 8.94
C SER A 286 -9.65 15.70 7.80
N LEU A 287 -9.57 15.22 6.55
CA LEU A 287 -9.56 16.07 5.35
C LEU A 287 -10.85 16.88 5.22
N ARG A 288 -12.02 16.26 5.46
CA ARG A 288 -13.31 16.97 5.47
C ARG A 288 -13.41 18.02 6.57
N GLN A 289 -12.91 17.71 7.76
CA GLN A 289 -12.88 18.68 8.86
C GLN A 289 -11.96 19.86 8.54
N LEU A 290 -10.79 19.58 7.97
CA LEU A 290 -9.81 20.60 7.65
C LEU A 290 -10.25 21.51 6.50
N SER A 291 -11.04 20.99 5.55
CA SER A 291 -11.64 21.81 4.49
C SER A 291 -12.82 22.67 4.95
N LEU A 292 -13.38 22.38 6.14
CA LEU A 292 -14.41 23.21 6.81
C LEU A 292 -13.80 24.27 7.72
N ALA A 293 -12.76 23.90 8.45
CA ALA A 293 -12.10 24.72 9.46
C ALA A 293 -10.59 24.47 9.38
N PRO A 294 -9.86 25.29 8.60
CA PRO A 294 -8.40 25.29 8.54
C PRO A 294 -7.75 25.53 9.92
N LEU A 295 -6.50 25.07 10.08
CA LEU A 295 -5.70 25.18 11.30
C LEU A 295 -5.29 26.63 11.63
#